data_AF-A0A377H9K2-F1
#
_entry.id   AF-A0A377H9K2-F1
#
_cell.length_a   1.000
_cell.length_b   1.000
_cell.length_c   1.000
_cell.angle_alpha   90.00
_cell.angle_beta   90.00
_cell.angle_gamma   90.00
#
_symmetry.space_group_name_H-M   'P 1'
#
loop_
_entity.id
_entity.type
_entity.pdbx_description
1 polymer ?
#
loop_
_entity_poly.entity_id
_entity_poly.type
_entity_poly.pdbx_seq_one_letter_code
_entity_poly.pdbx_strand_id
1 'polypeptide(L)'
;MESESGDPTDLTVQRVSTPYFESTSNKIYLSAEDDGVFNTTYDLGVTHIQKANLDIHNDGRALFATNGGTIRLTDSNITSQGRIGGIINAEQQGKIYLTNGEINIYRTNPYVAPFGVMVNGQDSLVELNNIHLNTYGKETTAMTVGNKAKIALTDSTVSSNGIGANVLNLWDSNATLTNTTLKTESEKASGVRVFANDQQRRVSTLAMNGSTITATTYYAIKVAENGTRNAAILNAVLDNSTINGGIFTANQSSNPFQHSQSHFVLSNNSLWNMTKDSNVTSMNLRDSTLDLSQSAENWQAKTLNVNDSFAAQNATIRLGTDLYDDSSATDKIQGAEVD
;
A
#
# COMPACT_ATOMS: atom_id res chain seq x y z
N MET A 1 -9.99 -28.18 14.01
CA MET A 1 -9.52 -28.89 12.81
C MET A 1 -10.58 -28.68 11.75
N GLU A 2 -10.49 -27.56 11.05
CA GLU A 2 -11.37 -27.21 9.94
C GLU A 2 -10.48 -26.96 8.74
N SER A 3 -10.87 -27.55 7.63
CA SER A 3 -10.10 -27.73 6.40
C SER A 3 -9.74 -26.40 5.76
N GLU A 4 -8.45 -26.22 5.51
CA GLU A 4 -7.86 -25.14 4.72
C GLU A 4 -8.25 -25.30 3.24
N SER A 5 -9.40 -24.74 2.84
CA SER A 5 -9.72 -24.53 1.42
C SER A 5 -9.68 -23.03 1.13
N GLY A 6 -8.63 -22.63 0.42
CA GLY A 6 -8.34 -21.24 0.11
C GLY A 6 -6.92 -21.03 -0.42
N ASP A 7 -6.04 -22.04 -0.30
CA ASP A 7 -4.88 -22.12 -1.17
C ASP A 7 -5.36 -22.28 -2.62
N PRO A 8 -4.81 -21.50 -3.57
CA PRO A 8 -4.96 -21.79 -4.97
C PRO A 8 -4.27 -23.13 -5.24
N THR A 9 -5.01 -24.23 -5.11
CA THR A 9 -4.62 -25.57 -5.56
C THR A 9 -4.61 -25.70 -7.08
N ASP A 10 -4.55 -24.60 -7.83
CA ASP A 10 -4.68 -24.62 -9.28
C ASP A 10 -3.84 -23.56 -10.02
N LEU A 11 -2.71 -23.17 -9.43
CA LEU A 11 -1.55 -22.90 -10.25
C LEU A 11 -0.72 -24.16 -10.21
N THR A 12 -0.48 -24.74 -11.39
CA THR A 12 0.70 -25.56 -11.64
C THR A 12 1.93 -24.69 -11.37
N VAL A 13 2.19 -24.41 -10.09
CA VAL A 13 3.45 -23.88 -9.61
C VAL A 13 4.41 -25.02 -9.89
N GLN A 14 5.09 -24.93 -11.03
CA GLN A 14 6.37 -25.61 -11.17
C GLN A 14 7.17 -25.18 -9.95
N ARG A 15 7.27 -26.06 -8.96
CA ARG A 15 8.38 -26.05 -8.02
C ARG A 15 9.61 -26.16 -8.89
N VAL A 16 10.20 -25.02 -9.24
CA VAL A 16 11.55 -24.99 -9.77
C VAL A 16 12.46 -25.21 -8.55
N SER A 17 12.42 -26.43 -8.04
CA SER A 17 13.49 -27.01 -7.23
C SER A 17 14.63 -27.29 -8.19
N THR A 18 15.30 -26.26 -8.71
CA THR A 18 16.51 -26.48 -9.50
C THR A 18 17.71 -26.34 -8.57
N PRO A 19 18.49 -27.42 -8.37
CA PRO A 19 19.84 -27.26 -7.91
C PRO A 19 20.62 -26.53 -9.01
N TYR A 20 21.35 -25.49 -8.62
CA TYR A 20 22.21 -24.66 -9.46
C TYR A 20 21.49 -23.79 -10.49
N PHE A 21 21.60 -22.48 -10.28
CA PHE A 21 21.36 -21.52 -11.34
C PHE A 21 22.71 -20.94 -11.78
N GLU A 22 23.05 -21.07 -13.06
CA GLU A 22 24.22 -20.42 -13.64
C GLU A 22 23.96 -18.93 -13.81
N SER A 23 24.76 -18.08 -13.17
CA SER A 23 24.71 -16.63 -13.37
C SER A 23 25.49 -16.23 -14.63
N THR A 24 24.89 -15.35 -15.43
CA THR A 24 25.60 -14.62 -16.50
C THR A 24 25.79 -13.17 -16.06
N SER A 25 26.48 -12.34 -16.86
CA SER A 25 26.69 -10.92 -16.50
C SER A 25 25.38 -10.15 -16.26
N ASN A 26 24.28 -10.58 -16.90
CA ASN A 26 23.00 -9.88 -16.89
C ASN A 26 21.87 -10.70 -16.24
N LYS A 27 22.02 -12.02 -16.09
CA LYS A 27 21.08 -12.88 -15.35
C LYS A 27 21.70 -13.33 -14.05
N ILE A 28 21.17 -12.85 -12.94
CA ILE A 28 21.64 -13.19 -11.61
C ILE A 28 20.63 -14.11 -10.96
N TYR A 29 21.11 -15.25 -10.48
CA TYR A 29 20.29 -16.17 -9.72
C TYR A 29 20.91 -16.40 -8.36
N LEU A 30 20.15 -16.17 -7.29
CA LEU A 30 20.64 -16.31 -5.92
C LEU A 30 19.61 -16.98 -5.02
N SER A 31 19.99 -18.14 -4.47
CA SER A 31 19.17 -18.90 -3.52
C SER A 31 19.53 -18.67 -2.05
N ALA A 32 20.39 -17.68 -1.75
CA ALA A 32 20.78 -17.39 -0.37
C ALA A 32 19.63 -16.70 0.38
N GLU A 33 19.26 -17.23 1.55
CA GLU A 33 18.09 -16.76 2.31
C GLU A 33 18.34 -15.40 2.99
N ASP A 34 19.56 -15.12 3.43
CA ASP A 34 19.86 -13.93 4.27
C ASP A 34 20.58 -12.80 3.53
N ASP A 35 21.38 -13.12 2.52
CA ASP A 35 22.23 -12.16 1.82
C ASP A 35 21.53 -11.61 0.59
N GLY A 36 21.32 -10.29 0.57
CA GLY A 36 20.83 -9.59 -0.61
C GLY A 36 21.72 -9.83 -1.82
N VAL A 37 21.15 -10.04 -3.01
CA VAL A 37 21.90 -10.07 -4.30
C VAL A 37 22.83 -8.87 -4.41
N PHE A 38 22.34 -7.69 -4.01
CA PHE A 38 23.18 -6.53 -3.75
C PHE A 38 23.02 -6.08 -2.31
N ASN A 39 24.16 -5.90 -1.63
CA ASN A 39 24.20 -5.53 -0.23
C ASN A 39 25.33 -4.51 0.03
N THR A 40 25.02 -3.42 0.76
CA THR A 40 25.98 -2.36 1.11
C THR A 40 26.72 -2.58 2.44
N THR A 41 26.53 -3.71 3.14
CA THR A 41 27.20 -3.96 4.45
C THR A 41 28.40 -4.89 4.42
N TYR A 42 28.42 -5.88 3.54
CA TYR A 42 29.38 -6.99 3.69
C TYR A 42 30.78 -6.65 3.19
N ASP A 43 30.90 -5.73 2.24
CA ASP A 43 32.18 -5.23 1.78
C ASP A 43 32.51 -3.89 2.43
N LEU A 44 33.52 -3.90 3.30
CA LEU A 44 34.08 -2.68 3.90
C LEU A 44 34.40 -1.66 2.80
N GLY A 45 33.66 -0.54 2.78
CA GLY A 45 33.83 0.55 1.82
C GLY A 45 32.81 0.60 0.68
N VAL A 46 31.98 -0.44 0.48
CA VAL A 46 30.92 -0.43 -0.56
C VAL A 46 29.66 0.25 -0.02
N THR A 47 29.64 1.57 -0.15
CA THR A 47 28.48 2.40 0.21
C THR A 47 27.61 2.75 -0.99
N HIS A 48 28.06 2.43 -2.20
CA HIS A 48 27.35 2.75 -3.43
C HIS A 48 27.40 1.60 -4.44
N ILE A 49 26.23 1.17 -4.93
CA ILE A 49 26.08 0.18 -5.99
C ILE A 49 25.26 0.83 -7.10
N GLN A 50 25.77 0.81 -8.32
CA GLN A 50 25.04 1.24 -9.52
C GLN A 50 25.17 0.18 -10.61
N LYS A 51 24.05 -0.35 -11.10
CA LYS A 51 24.01 -1.37 -12.15
C LYS A 51 22.84 -1.12 -13.10
N ALA A 52 22.87 -1.75 -14.27
CA ALA A 52 21.77 -1.70 -15.22
C ALA A 52 21.63 -3.01 -16.00
N ASN A 53 20.49 -3.22 -16.65
CA ASN A 53 20.22 -4.37 -17.52
C ASN A 53 20.37 -5.72 -16.81
N LEU A 54 19.74 -5.84 -15.63
CA LEU A 54 19.78 -7.05 -14.82
C LEU A 54 18.44 -7.78 -14.82
N ASP A 55 18.50 -9.10 -14.80
CA ASP A 55 17.37 -10.00 -14.56
C ASP A 55 17.72 -10.85 -13.33
N ILE A 56 17.13 -10.48 -12.19
CA ILE A 56 17.44 -11.04 -10.88
C ILE A 56 16.36 -12.03 -10.49
N HIS A 57 16.75 -13.28 -10.22
CA HIS A 57 15.89 -14.33 -9.71
C HIS A 57 16.38 -14.74 -8.33
N ASN A 58 15.59 -14.54 -7.28
CA ASN A 58 16.06 -14.76 -5.92
C ASN A 58 15.03 -15.37 -4.97
N ASP A 59 15.51 -16.17 -4.02
CA ASP A 59 14.65 -16.76 -2.99
C ASP A 59 14.61 -15.91 -1.71
N GLY A 60 15.73 -15.23 -1.39
CA GLY A 60 15.94 -14.40 -0.21
C GLY A 60 15.77 -12.89 -0.47
N ARG A 61 16.72 -12.06 -0.04
CA ARG A 61 16.70 -10.62 -0.34
C ARG A 61 17.25 -10.38 -1.76
N ALA A 62 16.63 -9.50 -2.53
CA ALA A 62 17.23 -9.01 -3.78
C ALA A 62 18.17 -7.85 -3.47
N LEU A 63 17.69 -6.84 -2.75
CA LEU A 63 18.43 -5.61 -2.48
C LEU A 63 18.40 -5.32 -0.99
N PHE A 64 19.56 -5.01 -0.41
CA PHE A 64 19.64 -4.54 0.97
C PHE A 64 20.60 -3.36 1.09
N ALA A 65 20.03 -2.17 1.28
CA ALA A 65 20.77 -0.96 1.56
C ALA A 65 20.60 -0.61 3.05
N THR A 66 21.70 -0.45 3.76
CA THR A 66 21.68 -0.02 5.17
C THR A 66 22.90 0.81 5.54
N ASN A 67 22.87 1.44 6.73
CA ASN A 67 23.94 2.31 7.24
C ASN A 67 24.33 3.43 6.27
N GLY A 68 23.33 4.09 5.66
CA GLY A 68 23.55 5.15 4.67
C GLY A 68 23.96 4.66 3.27
N GLY A 69 24.08 3.35 3.07
CA GLY A 69 24.41 2.76 1.77
C GLY A 69 23.35 3.06 0.71
N THR A 70 23.77 3.14 -0.56
CA THR A 70 22.91 3.50 -1.68
C THR A 70 23.00 2.48 -2.81
N ILE A 71 21.87 1.94 -3.24
CA ILE A 71 21.75 1.07 -4.42
C ILE A 71 20.94 1.79 -5.51
N ARG A 72 21.43 1.78 -6.75
CA ARG A 72 20.75 2.30 -7.93
C ARG A 72 20.71 1.24 -9.02
N LEU A 73 19.52 0.81 -9.42
CA LEU A 73 19.34 -0.08 -10.56
C LEU A 73 18.49 0.59 -11.64
N THR A 74 18.89 0.40 -12.90
CA THR A 74 18.13 0.89 -14.07
C THR A 74 17.91 -0.24 -15.07
N ASP A 75 16.76 -0.30 -15.73
CA ASP A 75 16.45 -1.33 -16.73
C ASP A 75 16.60 -2.75 -16.16
N SER A 76 16.06 -2.98 -14.96
CA SER A 76 16.29 -4.23 -14.22
C SER A 76 14.99 -4.89 -13.76
N ASN A 77 14.91 -6.20 -13.92
CA ASN A 77 13.80 -7.03 -13.46
C ASN A 77 14.18 -7.84 -12.22
N ILE A 78 13.24 -8.03 -11.31
CA ILE A 78 13.41 -8.81 -10.08
C ILE A 78 12.26 -9.79 -9.96
N THR A 79 12.55 -11.07 -9.94
CA THR A 79 11.59 -12.13 -9.63
C THR A 79 12.00 -12.82 -8.34
N SER A 80 11.11 -12.87 -7.35
CA SER A 80 11.40 -13.50 -6.07
C SER A 80 10.36 -14.52 -5.61
N GLN A 81 10.82 -15.60 -4.98
CA GLN A 81 9.97 -16.63 -4.37
C GLN A 81 9.53 -16.30 -2.93
N GLY A 82 9.83 -15.09 -2.44
CA GLY A 82 9.16 -14.55 -1.25
C GLY A 82 9.33 -15.38 0.03
N ARG A 83 10.46 -16.08 0.20
CA ARG A 83 10.67 -16.98 1.36
C ARG A 83 10.94 -16.23 2.66
N ILE A 84 11.27 -14.94 2.58
CA ILE A 84 11.62 -14.09 3.71
C ILE A 84 10.77 -12.81 3.76
N GLY A 85 10.90 -12.06 4.86
CA GLY A 85 10.06 -10.90 5.14
C GLY A 85 10.27 -9.67 4.26
N GLY A 86 11.38 -9.47 3.55
CA GLY A 86 11.59 -8.25 2.75
C GLY A 86 12.55 -8.43 1.59
N ILE A 87 12.08 -8.26 0.36
CA ILE A 87 12.87 -8.55 -0.86
C ILE A 87 13.75 -7.37 -1.26
N ILE A 88 13.21 -6.16 -1.21
CA ILE A 88 13.95 -4.90 -1.42
C ILE A 88 13.89 -4.12 -0.10
N ASN A 89 15.02 -4.07 0.60
CA ASN A 89 15.09 -3.47 1.94
C ASN A 89 16.00 -2.25 1.98
N ALA A 90 15.46 -1.13 2.44
CA ALA A 90 16.23 0.05 2.81
C ALA A 90 16.04 0.31 4.31
N GLU A 91 17.13 0.17 5.08
CA GLU A 91 17.12 0.30 6.53
C GLU A 91 18.19 1.28 7.02
N GLN A 92 18.06 1.84 8.23
CA GLN A 92 19.11 2.65 8.87
C GLN A 92 19.79 3.68 7.93
N GLN A 93 19.00 4.58 7.34
CA GLN A 93 19.44 5.61 6.37
C GLN A 93 19.82 5.06 4.98
N GLY A 94 19.63 3.77 4.72
CA GLY A 94 19.84 3.14 3.42
C GLY A 94 18.89 3.69 2.35
N LYS A 95 19.37 3.73 1.10
CA LYS A 95 18.64 4.30 -0.03
C LYS A 95 18.65 3.36 -1.22
N ILE A 96 17.49 3.13 -1.82
CA ILE A 96 17.38 2.34 -3.05
C ILE A 96 16.62 3.15 -4.10
N TYR A 97 17.16 3.20 -5.31
CA TYR A 97 16.54 3.84 -6.46
C TYR A 97 16.40 2.81 -7.58
N LEU A 98 15.17 2.56 -8.02
CA LEU A 98 14.89 1.67 -9.15
C LEU A 98 14.22 2.48 -10.26
N THR A 99 14.74 2.36 -11.48
CA THR A 99 14.21 3.07 -12.64
C THR A 99 14.02 2.11 -13.80
N ASN A 100 12.81 2.06 -14.37
CA ASN A 100 12.44 1.18 -15.46
C ASN A 100 12.64 -0.31 -15.15
N GLY A 101 11.57 -1.03 -14.82
CA GLY A 101 11.69 -2.45 -14.51
C GLY A 101 10.41 -3.08 -13.97
N GLU A 102 10.44 -4.42 -13.92
CA GLU A 102 9.36 -5.23 -13.38
C GLU A 102 9.82 -6.02 -12.15
N ILE A 103 9.01 -6.02 -11.10
CA ILE A 103 9.26 -6.73 -9.86
C ILE A 103 8.08 -7.67 -9.59
N ASN A 104 8.34 -8.96 -9.56
CA ASN A 104 7.34 -9.99 -9.30
C ASN A 104 7.73 -10.82 -8.09
N ILE A 105 6.85 -10.88 -7.09
CA ILE A 105 7.15 -11.54 -5.81
C ILE A 105 6.06 -12.52 -5.46
N TYR A 106 6.42 -13.79 -5.36
CA TYR A 106 5.51 -14.89 -5.10
C TYR A 106 5.72 -15.39 -3.68
N ARG A 107 4.68 -15.44 -2.85
CA ARG A 107 4.74 -16.13 -1.55
C ARG A 107 4.66 -17.62 -1.78
N THR A 108 5.82 -18.29 -1.80
CA THR A 108 5.88 -19.75 -1.86
C THR A 108 5.92 -20.43 -0.49
N ASN A 109 6.17 -19.66 0.57
CA ASN A 109 6.21 -20.14 1.95
C ASN A 109 4.96 -19.70 2.73
N PRO A 110 4.10 -20.62 3.20
CA PRO A 110 2.91 -20.27 3.96
C PRO A 110 3.23 -19.76 5.38
N TYR A 111 4.45 -19.91 5.88
CA TYR A 111 4.83 -19.46 7.23
C TYR A 111 5.39 -18.04 7.27
N VAL A 112 5.68 -17.44 6.12
CA VAL A 112 6.23 -16.08 6.02
C VAL A 112 5.35 -15.26 5.09
N ALA A 113 4.97 -14.05 5.51
CA ALA A 113 4.31 -13.07 4.66
C ALA A 113 5.38 -12.10 4.13
N PRO A 114 5.84 -12.23 2.87
CA PRO A 114 6.86 -11.35 2.33
C PRO A 114 6.33 -9.93 2.16
N PHE A 115 7.20 -8.96 2.45
CA PHE A 115 7.11 -7.59 1.98
C PHE A 115 7.89 -7.47 0.68
N GLY A 116 7.28 -6.90 -0.35
CA GLY A 116 7.97 -6.70 -1.61
C GLY A 116 9.09 -5.68 -1.47
N VAL A 117 8.71 -4.49 -1.00
CA VAL A 117 9.61 -3.41 -0.60
C VAL A 117 9.39 -3.12 0.87
N MET A 118 10.47 -3.10 1.66
CA MET A 118 10.47 -2.63 3.03
C MET A 118 11.40 -1.42 3.17
N VAL A 119 10.83 -0.31 3.66
CA VAL A 119 11.61 0.89 4.01
C VAL A 119 11.42 1.16 5.49
N ASN A 120 12.50 1.12 6.25
CA ASN A 120 12.41 1.19 7.69
C ASN A 120 13.51 2.04 8.31
N GLY A 121 13.12 2.95 9.21
CA GLY A 121 14.05 3.79 9.95
C GLY A 121 14.23 5.19 9.37
N GLN A 122 14.66 6.10 10.23
CA GLN A 122 14.84 7.50 9.92
C GLN A 122 15.75 7.67 8.70
N ASP A 123 15.31 8.51 7.76
CA ASP A 123 16.02 8.86 6.52
C ASP A 123 16.30 7.71 5.55
N SER A 124 15.76 6.52 5.81
CA SER A 124 15.71 5.43 4.82
C SER A 124 14.74 5.78 3.70
N LEU A 125 15.09 5.44 2.46
CA LEU A 125 14.34 5.83 1.27
C LEU A 125 14.32 4.72 0.22
N VAL A 126 13.16 4.49 -0.38
CA VAL A 126 13.06 3.81 -1.67
C VAL A 126 12.34 4.70 -2.67
N GLU A 127 12.94 4.89 -3.85
CA GLU A 127 12.31 5.57 -5.00
C GLU A 127 12.11 4.57 -6.13
N LEU A 128 10.87 4.46 -6.61
CA LEU A 128 10.47 3.63 -7.74
C LEU A 128 9.99 4.53 -8.87
N ASN A 129 10.70 4.54 -9.99
CA ASN A 129 10.37 5.35 -11.16
C ASN A 129 10.12 4.44 -12.36
N ASN A 130 8.93 4.51 -12.96
CA ASN A 130 8.52 3.64 -14.06
C ASN A 130 8.68 2.14 -13.69
N ILE A 131 8.12 1.75 -12.55
CA ILE A 131 8.20 0.37 -12.03
C ILE A 131 6.82 -0.28 -12.06
N HIS A 132 6.79 -1.55 -12.47
CA HIS A 132 5.66 -2.46 -12.27
C HIS A 132 5.99 -3.43 -11.14
N LEU A 133 5.31 -3.32 -10.00
CA LEU A 133 5.51 -4.21 -8.84
C LEU A 133 4.26 -5.04 -8.59
N ASN A 134 4.39 -6.37 -8.67
CA ASN A 134 3.32 -7.30 -8.37
C ASN A 134 3.73 -8.24 -7.23
N THR A 135 2.85 -8.39 -6.24
CA THR A 135 2.98 -9.46 -5.24
C THR A 135 1.83 -10.46 -5.35
N TYR A 136 2.14 -11.72 -5.08
CA TYR A 136 1.22 -12.84 -5.19
C TYR A 136 1.25 -13.69 -3.93
N GLY A 137 0.06 -14.02 -3.43
CA GLY A 137 -0.15 -14.87 -2.27
C GLY A 137 -0.85 -14.14 -1.13
N LYS A 138 -1.51 -14.94 -0.28
CA LYS A 138 -2.23 -14.50 0.91
C LYS A 138 -1.34 -13.59 1.77
N GLU A 139 -1.91 -12.53 2.36
CA GLU A 139 -1.29 -11.63 3.34
C GLU A 139 0.06 -11.00 2.93
N THR A 140 0.48 -11.13 1.67
CA THR A 140 1.66 -10.44 1.16
C THR A 140 1.44 -8.93 1.19
N THR A 141 2.47 -8.14 1.47
CA THR A 141 2.34 -6.69 1.29
C THR A 141 3.30 -6.24 0.21
N ALA A 142 2.81 -5.52 -0.80
CA ALA A 142 3.70 -5.05 -1.87
C ALA A 142 4.76 -4.08 -1.33
N MET A 143 4.35 -3.12 -0.50
CA MET A 143 5.25 -2.13 0.09
C MET A 143 4.90 -1.86 1.55
N THR A 144 5.92 -1.74 2.41
CA THR A 144 5.77 -1.53 3.84
C THR A 144 6.76 -0.43 4.28
N VAL A 145 6.27 0.64 4.89
CA VAL A 145 7.06 1.84 5.20
C VAL A 145 6.87 2.25 6.65
N GLY A 146 7.99 2.42 7.35
CA GLY A 146 7.99 2.51 8.80
C GLY A 146 9.03 3.44 9.41
N ASN A 147 8.76 3.92 10.62
CA ASN A 147 9.77 4.52 11.51
C ASN A 147 10.52 5.71 10.89
N LYS A 148 9.76 6.68 10.40
CA LYS A 148 10.17 7.92 9.73
C LYS A 148 10.86 7.71 8.38
N ALA A 149 10.76 6.51 7.82
CA ALA A 149 11.17 6.22 6.46
C ALA A 149 10.26 6.87 5.41
N LYS A 150 10.73 6.85 4.16
CA LYS A 150 10.04 7.45 3.02
C LYS A 150 9.98 6.49 1.84
N ILE A 151 8.87 6.50 1.12
CA ILE A 151 8.77 5.89 -0.20
C ILE A 151 8.27 6.92 -1.21
N ALA A 152 8.85 6.93 -2.41
CA ALA A 152 8.37 7.73 -3.52
C ALA A 152 8.15 6.86 -4.75
N LEU A 153 7.00 7.04 -5.39
CA LEU A 153 6.64 6.36 -6.62
C LEU A 153 6.33 7.41 -7.70
N THR A 154 6.92 7.23 -8.88
CA THR A 154 6.68 8.07 -10.05
C THR A 154 6.39 7.18 -11.25
N ASP A 155 5.32 7.49 -11.98
CA ASP A 155 4.91 6.78 -13.21
C ASP A 155 4.87 5.26 -13.04
N SER A 156 4.44 4.77 -11.87
CA SER A 156 4.55 3.36 -11.48
C SER A 156 3.20 2.69 -11.26
N THR A 157 3.16 1.37 -11.36
CA THR A 157 1.98 0.56 -11.00
C THR A 157 2.36 -0.49 -9.98
N VAL A 158 1.60 -0.56 -8.89
CA VAL A 158 1.80 -1.57 -7.83
C VAL A 158 0.52 -2.33 -7.59
N SER A 159 0.59 -3.66 -7.66
CA SER A 159 -0.54 -4.55 -7.44
C SER A 159 -0.22 -5.61 -6.39
N SER A 160 -1.20 -5.92 -5.53
CA SER A 160 -1.14 -7.05 -4.61
C SER A 160 -2.29 -8.02 -4.86
N ASN A 161 -1.94 -9.31 -4.97
CA ASN A 161 -2.82 -10.38 -5.41
C ASN A 161 -2.86 -11.49 -4.35
N GLY A 162 -3.88 -11.48 -3.51
CA GLY A 162 -4.07 -12.50 -2.47
C GLY A 162 -4.93 -11.99 -1.33
N ILE A 163 -5.64 -12.91 -0.67
CA ILE A 163 -6.51 -12.57 0.46
C ILE A 163 -5.68 -11.87 1.55
N GLY A 164 -6.11 -10.69 1.99
CA GLY A 164 -5.41 -9.88 3.00
C GLY A 164 -4.14 -9.20 2.49
N ALA A 165 -3.82 -9.30 1.21
CA ALA A 165 -2.57 -8.78 0.65
C ALA A 165 -2.66 -7.27 0.38
N ASN A 166 -2.17 -6.42 1.28
CA ASN A 166 -2.26 -4.96 1.11
C ASN A 166 -1.24 -4.47 0.07
N VAL A 167 -1.55 -3.37 -0.63
CA VAL A 167 -0.58 -2.78 -1.57
C VAL A 167 0.46 -1.98 -0.79
N LEU A 168 0.03 -1.01 0.02
CA LEU A 168 0.91 -0.13 0.78
C LEU A 168 0.54 -0.14 2.27
N ASN A 169 1.49 -0.51 3.13
CA ASN A 169 1.41 -0.36 4.58
C ASN A 169 2.21 0.86 5.04
N LEU A 170 1.62 1.70 5.89
CA LEU A 170 2.26 2.87 6.49
C LEU A 170 2.15 2.85 8.03
N TRP A 171 3.26 3.08 8.73
CA TRP A 171 3.26 3.41 10.16
C TRP A 171 4.38 4.40 10.48
N ASP A 172 4.06 5.56 11.05
CA ASP A 172 5.04 6.61 11.33
C ASP A 172 5.93 6.91 10.11
N SER A 173 5.34 7.24 8.96
CA SER A 173 6.08 7.23 7.67
C SER A 173 5.53 8.21 6.64
N ASN A 174 6.23 8.37 5.51
CA ASN A 174 5.77 9.25 4.43
C ASN A 174 5.76 8.50 3.09
N ALA A 175 4.65 8.61 2.35
CA ALA A 175 4.55 8.11 0.98
C ALA A 175 4.19 9.25 0.01
N THR A 176 4.90 9.32 -1.11
CA THR A 176 4.61 10.25 -2.22
C THR A 176 4.34 9.46 -3.49
N LEU A 177 3.18 9.66 -4.11
CA LEU A 177 2.76 9.02 -5.33
C LEU A 177 2.56 10.08 -6.42
N THR A 178 3.28 9.98 -7.53
CA THR A 178 3.13 10.84 -8.70
C THR A 178 2.78 9.97 -9.91
N ASN A 179 1.66 10.25 -10.58
CA ASN A 179 1.18 9.48 -11.74
C ASN A 179 1.22 7.95 -11.51
N THR A 180 0.88 7.52 -10.29
CA THR A 180 1.07 6.14 -9.85
C THR A 180 -0.27 5.48 -9.60
N THR A 181 -0.36 4.18 -9.90
CA THR A 181 -1.55 3.36 -9.60
C THR A 181 -1.23 2.33 -8.51
N LEU A 182 -2.00 2.33 -7.43
CA LEU A 182 -2.03 1.24 -6.44
C LEU A 182 -3.32 0.44 -6.60
N LYS A 183 -3.22 -0.88 -6.80
CA LYS A 183 -4.38 -1.72 -7.10
C LYS A 183 -4.41 -3.01 -6.29
N THR A 184 -5.58 -3.35 -5.74
CA THR A 184 -5.90 -4.72 -5.33
C THR A 184 -7.38 -5.01 -5.50
N GLU A 185 -7.70 -6.22 -5.95
CA GLU A 185 -9.08 -6.71 -6.08
C GLU A 185 -9.37 -7.82 -5.05
N SER A 186 -8.40 -8.09 -4.16
CA SER A 186 -8.46 -9.25 -3.27
C SER A 186 -9.33 -9.00 -2.04
N GLU A 187 -9.93 -10.06 -1.52
CA GLU A 187 -10.67 -9.99 -0.26
C GLU A 187 -9.76 -9.57 0.90
N LYS A 188 -10.28 -8.77 1.83
CA LYS A 188 -9.56 -8.28 3.03
C LYS A 188 -8.26 -7.49 2.74
N ALA A 189 -7.97 -7.20 1.47
CA ALA A 189 -6.79 -6.45 1.04
C ALA A 189 -7.12 -4.97 0.86
N SER A 190 -6.30 -4.10 1.44
CA SER A 190 -6.46 -2.65 1.29
C SER A 190 -5.47 -2.10 0.27
N GLY A 191 -5.86 -1.06 -0.47
CA GLY A 191 -4.91 -0.29 -1.28
C GLY A 191 -3.85 0.35 -0.38
N VAL A 192 -4.30 1.08 0.64
CA VAL A 192 -3.44 1.63 1.70
C VAL A 192 -3.95 1.17 3.06
N ARG A 193 -3.08 0.60 3.88
CA ARG A 193 -3.35 0.28 5.28
C ARG A 193 -2.42 1.09 6.17
N VAL A 194 -2.99 1.80 7.13
CA VAL A 194 -2.27 2.63 8.10
C VAL A 194 -2.51 2.08 9.50
N PHE A 195 -1.42 1.90 10.25
CA PHE A 195 -1.46 1.42 11.63
C PHE A 195 -0.34 2.08 12.45
N ALA A 196 -0.36 1.89 13.76
CA ALA A 196 0.71 2.33 14.66
C ALA A 196 1.24 1.13 15.46
N ASN A 197 2.53 1.17 15.81
CA ASN A 197 3.18 0.15 16.64
C ASN A 197 3.38 0.60 18.09
N ASP A 198 3.33 1.91 18.36
CA ASP A 198 3.37 2.49 19.69
C ASP A 198 2.68 3.86 19.71
N GLN A 199 2.54 4.43 20.90
CA GLN A 199 1.82 5.69 21.11
C GLN A 199 2.58 6.95 20.66
N GLN A 200 3.90 6.89 20.48
CA GLN A 200 4.73 8.03 20.09
C GLN A 200 4.91 8.12 18.57
N ARG A 201 4.81 6.98 17.88
CA ARG A 201 5.04 6.81 16.43
C ARG A 201 3.74 6.41 15.73
N ARG A 202 2.84 7.37 15.58
CA ARG A 202 1.46 7.14 15.11
C ARG A 202 1.11 7.81 13.78
N VAL A 203 1.90 8.77 13.32
CA VAL A 203 1.50 9.68 12.23
C VAL A 203 2.13 9.27 10.91
N SER A 204 1.31 8.94 9.93
CA SER A 204 1.74 8.70 8.55
C SER A 204 1.20 9.78 7.62
N THR A 205 1.95 10.10 6.57
CA THR A 205 1.52 11.01 5.51
C THR A 205 1.44 10.31 4.17
N LEU A 206 0.45 10.71 3.37
CA LEU A 206 0.26 10.27 2.00
C LEU A 206 0.04 11.50 1.11
N ALA A 207 0.95 11.74 0.19
CA ALA A 207 0.82 12.76 -0.84
C ALA A 207 0.59 12.09 -2.19
N MET A 208 -0.47 12.46 -2.90
CA MET A 208 -0.80 11.96 -4.23
C MET A 208 -0.91 13.11 -5.21
N ASN A 209 -0.27 12.98 -6.36
CA ASN A 209 -0.43 13.87 -7.51
C ASN A 209 -0.68 13.04 -8.76
N GLY A 210 -1.80 13.25 -9.46
CA GLY A 210 -2.12 12.49 -10.68
C GLY A 210 -2.29 10.98 -10.45
N SER A 211 -2.50 10.54 -9.21
CA SER A 211 -2.37 9.12 -8.83
C SER A 211 -3.71 8.47 -8.51
N THR A 212 -3.78 7.14 -8.60
CA THR A 212 -5.00 6.37 -8.38
C THR A 212 -4.79 5.27 -7.34
N ILE A 213 -5.74 5.13 -6.40
CA ILE A 213 -5.86 3.95 -5.52
C ILE A 213 -7.16 3.23 -5.87
N THR A 214 -7.07 1.93 -6.15
CA THR A 214 -8.24 1.09 -6.44
C THR A 214 -8.25 -0.14 -5.56
N ALA A 215 -9.24 -0.21 -4.65
CA ALA A 215 -9.58 -1.42 -3.90
C ALA A 215 -11.06 -1.39 -3.49
N THR A 216 -11.90 -2.01 -4.32
CA THR A 216 -13.36 -1.97 -4.18
C THR A 216 -13.90 -3.13 -3.33
N THR A 217 -13.22 -4.29 -3.33
CA THR A 217 -13.59 -5.49 -2.58
C THR A 217 -13.52 -5.28 -1.06
N TYR A 218 -12.49 -4.59 -0.56
CA TYR A 218 -12.33 -4.28 0.88
C TYR A 218 -12.32 -2.78 1.14
N TYR A 219 -11.15 -2.14 1.28
CA TYR A 219 -11.05 -0.69 1.46
C TYR A 219 -9.93 -0.12 0.61
N ALA A 220 -10.17 0.99 -0.08
CA ALA A 220 -9.11 1.74 -0.74
C ALA A 220 -8.10 2.24 0.30
N ILE A 221 -8.60 2.75 1.43
CA ILE A 221 -7.77 3.21 2.55
C ILE A 221 -8.38 2.70 3.86
N LYS A 222 -7.55 2.04 4.68
CA LYS A 222 -7.92 1.57 6.01
C LYS A 222 -6.96 2.10 7.06
N VAL A 223 -7.44 2.96 7.94
CA VAL A 223 -6.70 3.50 9.09
C VAL A 223 -7.22 2.82 10.36
N ALA A 224 -6.46 1.87 10.88
CA ALA A 224 -6.92 1.08 12.00
C ALA A 224 -5.76 0.53 12.83
N GLU A 225 -6.07 0.21 14.08
CA GLU A 225 -5.16 -0.50 14.97
C GLU A 225 -4.67 -1.82 14.36
N ASN A 226 -3.45 -2.19 14.74
CA ASN A 226 -2.92 -3.55 14.53
C ASN A 226 -2.90 -4.32 15.86
N GLY A 227 -2.14 -5.41 15.95
CA GLY A 227 -2.02 -6.20 17.18
C GLY A 227 -1.57 -5.40 18.41
N THR A 228 -0.93 -4.24 18.23
CA THR A 228 -0.49 -3.37 19.34
C THR A 228 -1.60 -2.48 19.90
N ARG A 229 -2.77 -2.41 19.25
CA ARG A 229 -3.93 -1.60 19.65
C ARG A 229 -3.64 -0.09 19.77
N ASN A 230 -2.59 0.38 19.12
CA ASN A 230 -2.27 1.80 19.07
C ASN A 230 -3.03 2.47 17.93
N ALA A 231 -3.69 3.58 18.25
CA ALA A 231 -4.39 4.39 17.28
C ALA A 231 -3.42 4.97 16.23
N ALA A 232 -3.80 4.90 14.96
CA ALA A 232 -3.00 5.46 13.87
C ALA A 232 -3.58 6.78 13.36
N ILE A 233 -2.73 7.66 12.86
CA ILE A 233 -3.13 8.95 12.28
C ILE A 233 -2.65 8.98 10.84
N LEU A 234 -3.54 9.25 9.89
CA LEU A 234 -3.22 9.50 8.50
C LEU A 234 -3.53 10.95 8.14
N ASN A 235 -2.53 11.64 7.58
CA ASN A 235 -2.73 12.90 6.87
C ASN A 235 -2.54 12.67 5.38
N ALA A 236 -3.60 12.83 4.59
CA ALA A 236 -3.61 12.55 3.17
C ALA A 236 -3.94 13.82 2.36
N VAL A 237 -3.08 14.15 1.40
CA VAL A 237 -3.29 15.24 0.43
C VAL A 237 -3.32 14.63 -0.96
N LEU A 238 -4.43 14.82 -1.65
CA LEU A 238 -4.72 14.26 -2.97
C LEU A 238 -4.93 15.40 -3.95
N ASP A 239 -4.07 15.48 -4.94
CA ASP A 239 -4.11 16.48 -5.99
C ASP A 239 -4.30 15.81 -7.35
N ASN A 240 -5.33 16.19 -8.10
CA ASN A 240 -5.68 15.55 -9.38
C ASN A 240 -5.66 14.01 -9.32
N SER A 241 -6.18 13.46 -8.22
CA SER A 241 -5.99 12.06 -7.86
C SER A 241 -7.33 11.36 -7.65
N THR A 242 -7.35 10.04 -7.85
CA THR A 242 -8.57 9.23 -7.76
C THR A 242 -8.48 8.17 -6.65
N ILE A 243 -9.54 8.06 -5.85
CA ILE A 243 -9.79 6.94 -4.95
C ILE A 243 -10.99 6.16 -5.47
N ASN A 244 -10.82 4.86 -5.73
CA ASN A 244 -11.90 3.92 -6.04
C ASN A 244 -12.01 2.89 -4.92
N GLY A 245 -13.01 3.07 -4.05
CA GLY A 245 -13.25 2.19 -2.90
C GLY A 245 -13.75 2.93 -1.66
N GLY A 246 -14.10 2.18 -0.63
CA GLY A 246 -14.44 2.75 0.68
C GLY A 246 -13.19 3.18 1.47
N ILE A 247 -13.40 4.08 2.44
CA ILE A 247 -12.38 4.47 3.44
C ILE A 247 -12.89 4.10 4.83
N PHE A 248 -12.06 3.44 5.63
CA PHE A 248 -12.39 3.06 7.00
C PHE A 248 -11.39 3.66 8.00
N THR A 249 -11.91 4.24 9.07
CA THR A 249 -11.10 4.81 10.18
C THR A 249 -11.58 4.26 11.52
N ALA A 250 -10.77 3.50 12.25
CA ALA A 250 -11.22 2.88 13.49
C ALA A 250 -11.55 3.93 14.57
N ASN A 251 -12.79 3.93 15.06
CA ASN A 251 -13.34 4.87 16.04
C ASN A 251 -13.43 4.30 17.46
N GLN A 252 -13.04 3.05 17.72
CA GLN A 252 -13.03 2.45 19.06
C GLN A 252 -11.69 1.78 19.33
N SER A 253 -10.91 2.37 20.23
CA SER A 253 -9.92 1.62 21.02
C SER A 253 -10.52 1.36 22.40
N SER A 254 -9.98 0.42 23.17
CA SER A 254 -10.33 0.24 24.60
C SER A 254 -10.06 1.48 25.46
N ASN A 255 -9.48 2.53 24.89
CA ASN A 255 -9.28 3.83 25.50
C ASN A 255 -10.19 4.88 24.79
N PRO A 256 -11.17 5.48 25.51
CA PRO A 256 -12.08 6.47 24.94
C PRO A 256 -11.39 7.80 24.54
N PHE A 257 -10.08 7.93 24.79
CA PHE A 257 -9.27 9.08 24.40
C PHE A 257 -8.27 8.78 23.29
N GLN A 258 -8.25 7.56 22.75
CA GLN A 258 -7.38 7.18 21.64
C GLN A 258 -8.22 6.53 20.54
N HIS A 259 -8.38 7.25 19.43
CA HIS A 259 -9.03 6.75 18.22
C HIS A 259 -8.09 6.93 17.04
N SER A 260 -8.19 6.03 16.07
CA SER A 260 -7.48 6.25 14.81
C SER A 260 -8.11 7.45 14.10
N GLN A 261 -7.30 8.21 13.38
CA GLN A 261 -7.73 9.44 12.73
C GLN A 261 -7.29 9.47 11.27
N SER A 262 -8.13 10.05 10.42
CA SER A 262 -7.81 10.25 9.01
C SER A 262 -8.28 11.63 8.55
N HIS A 263 -7.33 12.40 8.02
CA HIS A 263 -7.53 13.77 7.57
C HIS A 263 -7.24 13.82 6.07
N PHE A 264 -8.24 14.22 5.28
CA PHE A 264 -8.15 14.24 3.83
C PHE A 264 -8.32 15.65 3.27
N VAL A 265 -7.43 16.01 2.34
CA VAL A 265 -7.60 17.16 1.45
C VAL A 265 -7.62 16.62 0.02
N LEU A 266 -8.72 16.83 -0.71
CA LEU A 266 -8.84 16.49 -2.12
C LEU A 266 -8.91 17.82 -2.90
N SER A 267 -7.97 18.03 -3.82
CA SER A 267 -7.83 19.24 -4.62
C SER A 267 -7.75 18.96 -6.13
N ASN A 268 -8.00 19.99 -6.94
CA ASN A 268 -7.68 20.05 -8.38
C ASN A 268 -8.19 18.84 -9.18
N ASN A 269 -9.50 18.74 -9.38
CA ASN A 269 -10.18 17.65 -10.10
C ASN A 269 -9.98 16.26 -9.47
N SER A 270 -9.58 16.18 -8.20
CA SER A 270 -9.56 14.90 -7.49
C SER A 270 -10.95 14.28 -7.41
N LEU A 271 -11.02 12.96 -7.44
CA LEU A 271 -12.25 12.18 -7.42
C LEU A 271 -12.19 11.09 -6.34
N TRP A 272 -13.22 11.02 -5.51
CA TRP A 272 -13.46 9.84 -4.69
C TRP A 272 -14.74 9.14 -5.14
N ASN A 273 -14.58 7.97 -5.74
CA ASN A 273 -15.66 7.02 -6.03
C ASN A 273 -15.85 6.09 -4.82
N MET A 274 -16.83 6.41 -3.99
CA MET A 274 -17.12 5.68 -2.75
C MET A 274 -17.99 4.46 -3.03
N THR A 275 -17.45 3.26 -2.82
CA THR A 275 -18.13 2.00 -3.19
C THR A 275 -18.88 1.31 -2.04
N LYS A 276 -18.77 1.83 -0.82
CA LYS A 276 -19.43 1.30 0.39
C LYS A 276 -19.40 2.33 1.51
N ASP A 277 -20.16 2.07 2.57
CA ASP A 277 -20.10 2.83 3.81
C ASP A 277 -18.67 3.11 4.23
N SER A 278 -18.43 4.37 4.58
CA SER A 278 -17.09 4.89 4.81
C SER A 278 -17.10 5.85 5.99
N ASN A 279 -15.95 5.98 6.63
CA ASN A 279 -15.80 6.90 7.73
C ASN A 279 -14.40 7.52 7.79
N VAL A 280 -14.38 8.82 8.01
CA VAL A 280 -13.16 9.64 8.09
C VAL A 280 -13.24 10.57 9.31
N THR A 281 -12.10 11.10 9.74
CA THR A 281 -12.12 12.12 10.79
C THR A 281 -12.47 13.48 10.20
N SER A 282 -11.74 13.92 9.19
CA SER A 282 -12.02 15.20 8.53
C SER A 282 -11.77 15.13 7.03
N MET A 283 -12.50 15.97 6.29
CA MET A 283 -12.42 16.04 4.84
C MET A 283 -12.56 17.48 4.34
N ASN A 284 -11.64 17.89 3.47
CA ASN A 284 -11.68 19.15 2.75
C ASN A 284 -11.67 18.89 1.25
N LEU A 285 -12.78 19.20 0.57
CA LEU A 285 -12.96 19.07 -0.86
C LEU A 285 -12.77 20.44 -1.53
N ARG A 286 -11.83 20.56 -2.47
CA ARG A 286 -11.53 21.80 -3.20
C ARG A 286 -11.45 21.52 -4.69
N ASP A 287 -12.36 22.08 -5.48
CA ASP A 287 -12.38 21.82 -6.93
C ASP A 287 -12.37 20.32 -7.25
N SER A 288 -13.10 19.52 -6.46
CA SER A 288 -13.02 18.04 -6.46
C SER A 288 -14.41 17.41 -6.48
N THR A 289 -14.48 16.11 -6.76
CA THR A 289 -15.74 15.35 -6.78
C THR A 289 -15.73 14.24 -5.73
N LEU A 290 -16.81 14.18 -4.93
CA LEU A 290 -17.16 13.04 -4.09
C LEU A 290 -18.38 12.35 -4.72
N ASP A 291 -18.22 11.10 -5.15
CA ASP A 291 -19.26 10.33 -5.81
C ASP A 291 -19.66 9.13 -4.95
N LEU A 292 -20.86 9.22 -4.36
CA LEU A 292 -21.53 8.10 -3.70
C LEU A 292 -22.54 7.43 -4.65
N SER A 293 -22.85 8.04 -5.79
CA SER A 293 -23.92 7.55 -6.63
C SER A 293 -23.57 6.20 -7.27
N GLN A 294 -24.58 5.41 -7.59
CA GLN A 294 -24.43 4.15 -8.31
C GLN A 294 -25.63 3.94 -9.23
N SER A 295 -25.41 3.29 -10.37
CA SER A 295 -26.42 3.06 -11.40
C SER A 295 -26.87 1.59 -11.48
N ALA A 296 -26.69 0.81 -10.40
CA ALA A 296 -26.87 -0.64 -10.43
C ALA A 296 -28.28 -1.09 -10.01
N GLU A 297 -28.74 -2.22 -10.54
CA GLU A 297 -30.01 -2.88 -10.20
C GLU A 297 -30.10 -3.28 -8.71
N ASN A 298 -28.96 -3.50 -8.06
CA ASN A 298 -28.86 -3.76 -6.62
C ASN A 298 -28.46 -2.50 -5.86
N TRP A 299 -29.21 -1.42 -6.06
CA TRP A 299 -28.93 -0.14 -5.42
C TRP A 299 -29.05 -0.30 -3.89
N GLN A 300 -27.98 0.05 -3.17
CA GLN A 300 -27.91 0.15 -1.72
C GLN A 300 -27.40 1.53 -1.30
N ALA A 301 -28.15 2.21 -0.44
CA ALA A 301 -27.72 3.48 0.14
C ALA A 301 -26.37 3.32 0.84
N LYS A 302 -25.50 4.30 0.66
CA LYS A 302 -24.19 4.39 1.32
C LYS A 302 -24.15 5.59 2.25
N THR A 303 -23.45 5.44 3.37
CA THR A 303 -23.25 6.52 4.35
C THR A 303 -21.77 6.88 4.46
N LEU A 304 -21.47 8.16 4.28
CA LEU A 304 -20.19 8.75 4.66
C LEU A 304 -20.31 9.39 6.04
N ASN A 305 -19.56 8.86 7.00
CA ASN A 305 -19.42 9.43 8.34
C ASN A 305 -18.20 10.35 8.41
N VAL A 306 -18.39 11.59 8.86
CA VAL A 306 -17.31 12.55 9.09
C VAL A 306 -17.32 12.97 10.55
N ASN A 307 -16.34 12.48 11.31
CA ASN A 307 -16.40 12.53 12.77
C ASN A 307 -16.00 13.89 13.39
N ASP A 308 -15.41 14.81 12.61
CA ASP A 308 -14.96 16.10 13.11
C ASP A 308 -15.36 17.24 12.17
N SER A 309 -14.73 17.34 10.99
CA SER A 309 -14.91 18.49 10.12
C SER A 309 -15.07 18.11 8.64
N PHE A 310 -16.07 18.71 7.99
CA PHE A 310 -16.33 18.59 6.56
C PHE A 310 -16.38 19.98 5.93
N ALA A 311 -15.52 20.25 4.96
CA ALA A 311 -15.49 21.48 4.19
C ALA A 311 -15.50 21.19 2.70
N ALA A 312 -16.24 21.99 1.94
CA ALA A 312 -16.34 21.88 0.48
C ALA A 312 -16.28 23.27 -0.15
N GLN A 313 -15.36 23.46 -1.09
CA GLN A 313 -15.16 24.69 -1.88
C GLN A 313 -15.13 24.32 -3.36
N ASN A 314 -16.11 24.82 -4.13
CA ASN A 314 -16.26 24.48 -5.56
C ASN A 314 -16.21 22.95 -5.83
N ALA A 315 -16.73 22.16 -4.89
CA ALA A 315 -16.75 20.72 -4.99
C ALA A 315 -18.09 20.22 -5.54
N THR A 316 -18.07 19.08 -6.23
CA THR A 316 -19.27 18.35 -6.65
C THR A 316 -19.48 17.16 -5.72
N ILE A 317 -20.69 17.01 -5.21
CA ILE A 317 -21.10 15.83 -4.44
C ILE A 317 -22.24 15.16 -5.20
N ARG A 318 -22.11 13.86 -5.50
CA ARG A 318 -23.13 13.06 -6.16
C ARG A 318 -23.70 12.04 -5.19
N LEU A 319 -25.01 12.04 -5.06
CA LEU A 319 -25.79 11.17 -4.19
C LEU A 319 -26.85 10.46 -5.05
N GLY A 320 -27.15 9.21 -4.72
CA GLY A 320 -28.28 8.46 -5.25
C GLY A 320 -29.43 8.36 -4.25
N THR A 321 -30.64 8.21 -4.80
CA THR A 321 -31.85 7.84 -4.07
C THR A 321 -32.62 6.83 -4.92
N ASP A 322 -33.12 5.77 -4.29
CA ASP A 322 -34.07 4.86 -4.92
C ASP A 322 -35.50 5.38 -4.72
N LEU A 323 -36.11 5.99 -5.75
CA LEU A 323 -37.36 6.76 -5.68
C LEU A 323 -38.63 5.87 -5.67
N TYR A 324 -38.74 4.94 -4.72
CA TYR A 324 -39.87 4.01 -4.63
C TYR A 324 -41.02 4.51 -3.74
N ASP A 325 -40.74 4.96 -2.51
CA ASP A 325 -41.74 5.42 -1.53
C ASP A 325 -41.21 6.50 -0.55
N ASP A 326 -41.98 6.90 0.47
CA ASP A 326 -41.56 7.89 1.47
C ASP A 326 -40.42 7.41 2.41
N SER A 327 -40.08 6.12 2.34
CA SER A 327 -38.95 5.48 3.04
C SER A 327 -37.76 5.17 2.12
N SER A 328 -37.79 5.71 0.90
CA SER A 328 -36.76 5.58 -0.13
C SER A 328 -35.36 5.70 0.43
N ALA A 329 -34.60 4.62 0.30
CA ALA A 329 -33.22 4.60 0.72
C ALA A 329 -32.42 5.63 -0.10
N THR A 330 -31.58 6.41 0.59
CA THR A 330 -30.84 7.56 0.03
C THR A 330 -29.42 7.55 0.56
N ASP A 331 -28.44 7.83 -0.29
CA ASP A 331 -27.05 8.03 0.14
C ASP A 331 -26.96 9.19 1.14
N LYS A 332 -26.10 9.08 2.16
CA LYS A 332 -26.00 10.05 3.25
C LYS A 332 -24.56 10.52 3.46
N ILE A 333 -24.44 11.79 3.85
CA ILE A 333 -23.24 12.32 4.50
C ILE A 333 -23.68 12.80 5.88
N GLN A 334 -23.05 12.28 6.93
CA GLN A 334 -23.39 12.64 8.30
C GLN A 334 -22.15 13.10 9.07
N GLY A 335 -22.33 14.17 9.85
CA GLY A 335 -21.36 14.61 10.85
C GLY A 335 -21.50 13.79 12.14
N ALA A 336 -20.54 13.94 13.06
CA ALA A 336 -20.75 13.48 14.43
C ALA A 336 -21.97 14.21 15.04
N GLU A 337 -22.91 13.45 15.60
CA GLU A 337 -23.92 14.03 16.49
C GLU A 337 -23.18 14.56 17.72
N VAL A 338 -23.40 15.84 18.02
CA VAL A 338 -22.97 16.44 19.28
C VAL A 338 -24.03 16.03 20.30
N ASP A 339 -23.78 14.94 21.02
CA ASP A 339 -24.54 14.57 22.22
C ASP A 339 -24.35 15.60 23.34
#